data_AF-A0A453EXS4-F1
#
_entry.id   AF-A0A453EXS4-F1
#
_cell.length_a   1.000
_cell.length_b   1.000
_cell.length_c   1.000
_cell.angle_alpha   90.00
_cell.angle_beta   90.00
_cell.angle_gamma   90.00
#
_symmetry.space_group_name_H-M   'P 1'
#
loop_
_entity.id
_entity.type
_entity.pdbx_description
1 polymer ?
#
loop_
_entity_poly.entity_id
_entity_poly.type
_entity_poly.pdbx_seq_one_letter_code
_entity_poly.pdbx_strand_id
1 'polypeptide(L)'
;MDTQIAYSLIEEQEGKKRAYDVYISFVSLLADPRYCGMPYPEKEEVRTLLRQDPNFWKNRPLSEMMIRAATDDVRFLLNIHEKMMEKLSKVSSWRLAVRSELYCRCFCINDNQQADWPPLPTVPDDIEAEARVPEVDILSLLDVPPGKMGRVIGRKGSSIMAVKESCNVEIHIGGAKGPPDRVFIIGPVKEVRKAEAILRGRMLEF
;
A
#
# COMPACT_ATOMS: atom_id res chain seq x y z
N MET A 1 4.95 7.03 7.32
CA MET A 1 5.19 5.56 7.29
C MET A 1 3.87 4.89 6.99
N ASP A 2 3.84 3.99 6.01
CA ASP A 2 2.63 3.23 5.67
C ASP A 2 2.52 1.97 6.56
N THR A 3 1.48 1.93 7.41
CA THR A 3 1.29 0.83 8.38
C THR A 3 0.95 -0.50 7.71
N GLN A 4 0.36 -0.50 6.52
CA GLN A 4 0.06 -1.73 5.79
C GLN A 4 1.33 -2.35 5.23
N ILE A 5 2.21 -1.53 4.66
CA ILE A 5 3.51 -1.99 4.17
C ILE A 5 4.34 -2.53 5.35
N ALA A 6 4.36 -1.80 6.47
CA ALA A 6 5.07 -2.24 7.68
C ALA A 6 4.53 -3.58 8.20
N TYR A 7 3.21 -3.73 8.29
CA TYR A 7 2.57 -4.97 8.69
C TYR A 7 2.97 -6.14 7.77
N SER A 8 2.88 -5.97 6.44
CA SER A 8 3.24 -7.02 5.49
C SER A 8 4.71 -7.44 5.60
N LEU A 9 5.63 -6.50 5.85
CA LEU A 9 7.05 -6.79 6.04
C LEU A 9 7.33 -7.55 7.34
N ILE A 10 6.62 -7.23 8.42
CA ILE A 10 6.71 -7.98 9.69
C ILE A 10 6.21 -9.42 9.48
N GLU A 11 5.10 -9.61 8.79
CA GLU A 11 4.58 -10.94 8.48
C GLU A 11 5.56 -11.75 7.60
N GLU A 12 6.19 -11.11 6.62
CA GLU A 12 7.23 -11.74 5.77
C GLU A 12 8.46 -12.16 6.59
N GLN A 13 8.91 -11.32 7.53
CA GLN A 13 9.99 -11.66 8.48
C GLN A 13 9.67 -12.90 9.33
N GLU A 14 8.41 -13.08 9.70
CA GLU A 14 7.91 -14.24 10.46
C GLU A 14 7.74 -15.49 9.56
N GLY A 15 8.15 -15.43 8.29
CA GLY A 15 8.12 -16.53 7.34
C GLY A 15 6.77 -16.74 6.66
N LYS A 16 5.81 -15.82 6.83
CA LYS A 16 4.53 -15.90 6.14
C LYS A 16 4.72 -15.54 4.68
N LYS A 17 4.06 -16.28 3.78
CA LYS A 17 4.09 -15.98 2.36
C LYS A 17 3.45 -14.61 2.13
N ARG A 18 4.10 -13.82 1.26
CA ARG A 18 3.58 -12.56 0.79
C ARG A 18 2.22 -12.79 0.12
N ALA A 19 1.19 -12.17 0.66
CA ALA A 19 -0.17 -12.26 0.14
C ALA A 19 -0.58 -10.90 -0.42
N TYR A 20 -0.79 -10.82 -1.74
CA TYR A 20 -0.94 -9.56 -2.48
C TYR A 20 -2.28 -8.82 -2.30
N ASP A 21 -3.14 -9.32 -1.41
CA ASP A 21 -4.45 -8.75 -1.08
C ASP A 21 -4.82 -8.92 0.40
N VAL A 22 -3.87 -9.33 1.25
CA VAL A 22 -4.13 -9.39 2.71
C VAL A 22 -4.00 -7.97 3.26
N TYR A 23 -5.16 -7.38 3.50
CA TYR A 23 -5.33 -6.09 4.15
C TYR A 23 -5.69 -6.29 5.61
N ILE A 24 -4.92 -5.71 6.53
CA ILE A 24 -5.35 -5.59 7.93
C ILE A 24 -6.10 -4.26 8.12
N SER A 25 -7.27 -4.30 8.75
CA SER A 25 -8.00 -3.07 9.05
C SER A 25 -7.34 -2.34 10.22
N PHE A 26 -7.43 -1.01 10.27
CA PHE A 26 -6.94 -0.22 11.41
C PHE A 26 -7.48 -0.71 12.76
N VAL A 27 -8.78 -1.07 12.84
CA VAL A 27 -9.39 -1.60 14.06
C VAL A 27 -8.80 -2.97 14.42
N SER A 28 -8.60 -3.84 13.44
CA SER A 28 -7.97 -5.16 13.65
C SER A 28 -6.51 -5.02 14.07
N LEU A 29 -5.80 -4.04 13.50
CA LEU A 29 -4.41 -3.75 13.81
C LEU A 29 -4.24 -3.22 15.23
N LEU A 30 -5.14 -2.33 15.66
CA LEU A 30 -5.14 -1.81 17.03
C LEU A 30 -5.46 -2.90 18.06
N ALA A 31 -6.41 -3.78 17.73
CA ALA A 31 -6.81 -4.89 18.60
C ALA A 31 -5.78 -6.03 18.66
N ASP A 32 -4.86 -6.13 17.71
CA ASP A 32 -3.83 -7.16 17.70
C ASP A 32 -2.87 -6.97 18.91
N PRO A 33 -2.76 -7.97 19.82
CA PRO A 33 -1.92 -7.89 21.02
C PRO A 33 -0.44 -7.68 20.73
N ARG A 34 0.03 -7.97 19.51
CA ARG A 34 1.42 -7.72 19.12
C ARG A 34 1.72 -6.23 19.02
N TYR A 35 0.72 -5.39 18.79
CA TYR A 35 0.86 -3.94 18.68
C TYR A 35 0.26 -3.25 19.90
N CYS A 36 -1.04 -2.97 19.90
CA CYS A 36 -1.68 -2.23 20.99
C CYS A 36 -2.58 -3.10 21.87
N GLY A 37 -3.17 -4.19 21.33
CA GLY A 37 -4.11 -5.02 22.08
C GLY A 37 -5.36 -4.27 22.56
N MET A 38 -5.71 -3.16 21.90
CA MET A 38 -6.78 -2.26 22.31
C MET A 38 -7.98 -2.39 21.36
N PRO A 39 -9.17 -2.78 21.85
CA PRO A 39 -10.38 -2.73 21.04
C PRO A 39 -10.77 -1.26 20.77
N TYR A 40 -11.47 -1.03 19.66
CA TYR A 40 -11.97 0.30 19.30
C TYR A 40 -13.46 0.28 18.91
N PRO A 41 -14.36 0.04 19.87
CA PRO A 41 -15.80 -0.10 19.59
C PRO A 41 -16.43 1.17 19.03
N GLU A 42 -15.96 2.36 19.44
CA GLU A 42 -16.47 3.65 18.97
C GLU A 42 -16.29 3.81 17.45
N LYS A 43 -15.25 3.21 16.87
CA LYS A 43 -15.05 3.22 15.41
C LYS A 43 -16.16 2.48 14.68
N GLU A 44 -16.65 1.39 15.25
CA GLU A 44 -17.73 0.60 14.67
C GLU A 44 -19.09 1.29 14.85
N GLU A 45 -19.28 2.00 15.96
CA GLU A 45 -20.42 2.88 16.17
C GLU A 45 -20.47 4.00 15.12
N VAL A 46 -19.35 4.70 14.91
CA VAL A 46 -19.24 5.74 13.86
C VAL A 46 -19.50 5.18 12.46
N ARG A 47 -19.04 3.97 12.15
CA ARG A 47 -19.37 3.30 10.86
C ARG A 47 -20.85 3.04 10.72
N THR A 48 -21.52 2.65 11.80
CA THR A 48 -22.98 2.41 11.80
C THR A 48 -23.73 3.72 11.56
N LEU A 49 -23.34 4.79 12.25
CA LEU A 49 -23.94 6.11 12.08
C LEU A 49 -23.71 6.67 10.68
N LEU A 50 -22.52 6.50 10.10
CA LEU A 50 -22.24 6.93 8.73
C LEU A 50 -23.10 6.22 7.67
N ARG A 51 -23.49 4.96 7.92
CA ARG A 51 -24.41 4.23 7.04
C ARG A 51 -25.85 4.75 7.15
N GLN A 52 -26.24 5.25 8.32
CA GLN A 52 -27.57 5.81 8.58
C GLN A 52 -27.70 7.24 8.07
N ASP A 53 -26.65 8.05 8.26
CA ASP A 53 -26.57 9.43 7.80
C ASP A 53 -25.32 9.65 6.93
N PRO A 54 -25.46 9.66 5.59
CA PRO A 54 -24.36 9.97 4.69
C PRO A 54 -23.76 11.38 4.88
N ASN A 55 -24.47 12.29 5.54
CA ASN A 55 -24.00 13.63 5.87
C ASN A 55 -23.43 13.74 7.29
N PHE A 56 -23.25 12.63 8.02
CA PHE A 56 -22.76 12.60 9.39
C PHE A 56 -21.57 13.55 9.63
N TRP A 57 -20.52 13.46 8.81
CA TRP A 57 -19.32 14.30 8.92
C TRP A 57 -19.48 15.75 8.45
N LYS A 58 -20.57 16.09 7.77
CA LYS A 58 -20.89 17.46 7.32
C LYS A 58 -21.68 18.25 8.34
N ASN A 59 -22.38 17.57 9.25
CA ASN A 59 -23.19 18.22 10.28
C ASN A 59 -22.32 19.13 11.18
N ARG A 60 -22.87 20.28 11.58
CA ARG A 60 -22.19 21.27 12.43
C ARG A 60 -23.13 21.80 13.53
N PRO A 61 -22.60 22.14 14.72
CA PRO A 61 -21.21 21.91 15.17
C PRO A 61 -20.89 20.41 15.27
N LEU A 62 -19.60 20.06 15.27
CA LEU A 62 -19.20 18.66 15.45
C LEU A 62 -19.59 18.20 16.87
N SER A 63 -20.15 16.99 16.97
CA SER A 63 -20.42 16.42 18.29
C SER A 63 -19.12 16.00 18.97
N GLU A 64 -19.14 15.86 20.30
CA GLU A 64 -17.98 15.41 21.06
C GLU A 64 -17.48 14.04 20.60
N MET A 65 -18.40 13.12 20.27
CA MET A 65 -18.08 11.81 19.71
C MET A 65 -17.34 11.92 18.37
N MET A 66 -17.77 12.81 17.47
CA MET A 66 -17.09 13.04 16.19
C MET A 66 -15.66 13.54 16.39
N ILE A 67 -15.49 14.50 17.29
CA ILE A 67 -14.18 15.07 17.64
C ILE A 67 -13.28 13.98 18.22
N ARG A 68 -13.79 13.19 19.17
CA ARG A 68 -13.06 12.09 19.81
C ARG A 68 -12.67 11.03 18.79
N ALA A 69 -13.60 10.57 17.96
CA ALA A 69 -13.31 9.54 16.95
C ALA A 69 -12.24 9.99 15.94
N ALA A 70 -12.33 11.22 15.44
CA ALA A 70 -11.33 11.78 14.54
C ALA A 70 -9.96 11.95 15.22
N THR A 71 -9.94 12.33 16.50
CA THR A 71 -8.71 12.45 17.29
C THR A 71 -8.06 11.08 17.51
N ASP A 72 -8.88 10.09 17.87
CA ASP A 72 -8.46 8.74 18.19
C ASP A 72 -7.89 8.00 16.96
N ASP A 73 -8.51 8.18 15.80
CA ASP A 73 -8.01 7.69 14.51
C ASP A 73 -6.56 8.11 14.23
N VAL A 74 -6.14 9.30 14.68
CA VAL A 74 -4.79 9.80 14.48
C VAL A 74 -3.87 9.40 15.64
N ARG A 75 -4.28 9.60 16.89
CA ARG A 75 -3.41 9.37 18.06
C ARG A 75 -2.94 7.92 18.14
N PHE A 76 -3.81 6.97 17.78
CA PHE A 76 -3.48 5.56 17.83
C PHE A 76 -2.45 5.15 16.78
N LEU A 77 -2.37 5.85 15.65
CA LEU A 77 -1.36 5.58 14.63
C LEU A 77 0.06 5.82 15.15
N LEU A 78 0.26 6.72 16.10
CA LEU A 78 1.56 6.96 16.73
C LEU A 78 2.01 5.72 17.54
N ASN A 79 1.12 5.18 18.37
CA ASN A 79 1.40 3.98 19.15
C ASN A 79 1.65 2.76 18.26
N ILE A 80 0.83 2.58 17.21
CA ILE A 80 1.01 1.51 16.22
C ILE A 80 2.36 1.67 15.53
N HIS A 81 2.71 2.90 15.12
CA HIS A 81 3.99 3.20 14.48
C HIS A 81 5.16 2.76 15.36
N GLU A 82 5.22 3.20 16.62
CA GLU A 82 6.29 2.83 17.54
C GLU A 82 6.43 1.30 17.67
N LYS A 83 5.30 0.60 17.87
CA LYS A 83 5.28 -0.86 18.02
C LYS A 83 5.70 -1.61 16.75
N MET A 84 5.39 -1.08 15.57
CA MET A 84 5.85 -1.65 14.31
C MET A 84 7.35 -1.42 14.09
N MET A 85 7.84 -0.21 14.38
CA MET A 85 9.26 0.12 14.22
C MET A 85 10.15 -0.71 15.15
N GLU A 86 9.69 -1.03 16.36
CA GLU A 86 10.39 -1.95 17.29
C GLU A 86 10.55 -3.38 16.73
N LYS A 87 9.67 -3.81 15.81
CA LYS A 87 9.63 -5.19 15.29
C LYS A 87 10.31 -5.35 13.92
N LEU A 88 10.48 -4.27 13.18
CA LEU A 88 11.10 -4.32 11.86
C LEU A 88 12.60 -4.58 12.01
N SER A 89 13.11 -5.54 11.25
CA SER A 89 14.55 -5.68 11.09
C SER A 89 15.13 -4.45 10.38
N LYS A 90 16.45 -4.28 10.41
CA LYS A 90 17.11 -3.20 9.64
C LYS A 90 16.76 -3.28 8.16
N VAL A 91 16.82 -4.48 7.56
CA VAL A 91 16.49 -4.73 6.15
C VAL A 91 15.04 -4.35 5.86
N SER A 92 14.10 -4.75 6.70
CA SER A 92 12.68 -4.43 6.49
C SER A 92 12.38 -2.96 6.75
N SER A 93 13.08 -2.32 7.68
CA SER A 93 12.95 -0.87 7.90
C SER A 93 13.40 -0.08 6.67
N TRP A 94 14.52 -0.48 6.06
CA TRP A 94 14.95 0.09 4.79
C TRP A 94 13.94 -0.19 3.67
N ARG A 95 13.46 -1.44 3.52
CA ARG A 95 12.41 -1.78 2.53
C ARG A 95 11.14 -0.97 2.75
N LEU A 96 10.73 -0.73 3.99
CA LEU A 96 9.57 0.09 4.33
C LEU A 96 9.76 1.53 3.85
N ALA A 97 10.94 2.11 4.07
CA ALA A 97 11.26 3.47 3.60
C ALA A 97 11.18 3.56 2.07
N VAL A 98 11.84 2.65 1.35
CA VAL A 98 11.81 2.59 -0.12
C VAL A 98 10.38 2.40 -0.62
N ARG A 99 9.65 1.39 -0.12
CA ARG A 99 8.29 1.09 -0.59
C ARG A 99 7.29 2.19 -0.26
N SER A 100 7.39 2.84 0.89
CA SER A 100 6.54 3.98 1.25
C SER A 100 6.73 5.13 0.25
N GLU A 101 7.97 5.41 -0.12
CA GLU A 101 8.30 6.45 -1.10
C GLU A 101 7.75 6.11 -2.51
N LEU A 102 7.93 4.87 -2.97
CA LEU A 102 7.35 4.40 -4.23
C LEU A 102 5.81 4.48 -4.23
N TYR A 103 5.19 4.16 -3.10
CA TYR A 103 3.74 4.23 -2.96
C TYR A 103 3.23 5.67 -3.01
N CYS A 104 3.90 6.61 -2.32
CA CYS A 104 3.59 8.04 -2.40
C CYS A 104 3.67 8.57 -3.84
N ARG A 105 4.68 8.15 -4.60
CA ARG A 105 4.85 8.54 -6.02
C ARG A 105 3.69 8.07 -6.91
N CYS A 106 2.93 7.06 -6.50
CA CYS A 106 1.74 6.65 -7.25
C CYS A 106 0.66 7.74 -7.24
N PHE A 107 0.48 8.44 -6.11
CA PHE A 107 -0.58 9.44 -5.92
C PHE A 107 -0.21 10.84 -6.36
N CYS A 108 1.08 11.14 -6.38
CA CYS A 108 1.58 12.49 -6.63
C CYS A 108 2.20 12.63 -8.03
N ILE A 109 1.71 11.87 -9.04
CA ILE A 109 2.21 12.04 -10.41
C ILE A 109 1.84 13.41 -10.93
N ASN A 110 2.85 14.18 -11.27
CA ASN A 110 2.82 15.35 -12.12
C ASN A 110 3.40 15.01 -13.51
N ASP A 111 3.19 15.89 -14.49
CA ASP A 111 3.57 15.66 -15.89
C ASP A 111 5.09 15.52 -16.11
N ASN A 112 5.93 15.80 -15.10
CA ASN A 112 7.38 15.78 -15.20
C ASN A 112 8.04 14.40 -15.02
N GLN A 113 7.27 13.31 -15.03
CA GLN A 113 7.78 11.94 -14.91
C GLN A 113 8.64 11.70 -13.65
N GLN A 114 8.27 12.32 -12.54
CA GLN A 114 8.94 12.19 -11.24
C GLN A 114 10.34 12.84 -11.16
N ALA A 115 10.70 13.73 -12.09
CA ALA A 115 12.01 14.39 -12.10
C ALA A 115 12.32 15.19 -10.82
N ASP A 116 11.28 15.67 -10.12
CA ASP A 116 11.43 16.49 -8.91
C ASP A 116 11.50 15.66 -7.61
N TRP A 117 11.40 14.33 -7.68
CA TRP A 117 11.39 13.52 -6.47
C TRP A 117 12.82 13.29 -5.94
N PRO A 118 13.00 13.30 -4.61
CA PRO A 118 14.28 12.94 -4.01
C PRO A 118 14.69 11.52 -4.45
N PRO A 119 15.99 11.20 -4.47
CA PRO A 119 16.43 9.82 -4.71
C PRO A 119 15.86 8.88 -3.65
N LEU A 120 15.60 7.63 -4.03
CA LEU A 120 15.18 6.60 -3.09
C LEU A 120 16.29 6.36 -2.04
N PRO A 121 15.93 5.96 -0.81
CA PRO A 121 16.91 5.56 0.19
C PRO A 121 17.85 4.48 -0.35
N THR A 122 19.16 4.74 -0.29
CA THR A 122 20.18 3.74 -0.65
C THR A 122 20.20 2.61 0.38
N VAL A 123 20.71 1.45 -0.02
CA VAL A 123 20.96 0.35 0.92
C VAL A 123 21.98 0.83 1.96
N PRO A 124 21.70 0.70 3.26
CA PRO A 124 22.69 0.97 4.31
C PRO A 124 23.88 -0.01 4.27
N ASP A 125 25.10 0.51 4.46
CA ASP A 125 26.35 -0.27 4.40
C ASP A 125 26.37 -1.47 5.35
N ASP A 126 25.70 -1.36 6.50
CA ASP A 126 25.64 -2.42 7.52
C ASP A 126 24.73 -3.59 7.13
N ILE A 127 23.79 -3.38 6.19
CA ILE A 127 22.94 -4.45 5.63
C ILE A 127 23.70 -5.27 4.58
N GLU A 128 24.60 -4.64 3.83
CA GLU A 128 25.37 -5.31 2.77
C GLU A 128 26.29 -6.41 3.30
N ALA A 129 26.72 -6.31 4.57
CA ALA A 129 27.62 -7.27 5.20
C ALA A 129 26.90 -8.55 5.70
N GLU A 130 25.58 -8.54 5.90
CA GLU A 130 24.85 -9.58 6.66
C GLU A 130 23.99 -10.53 5.79
N ALA A 131 23.66 -10.19 4.53
CA ALA A 131 22.82 -11.04 3.67
C ALA A 131 22.97 -10.72 2.16
N ARG A 132 22.47 -11.61 1.29
CA ARG A 132 22.17 -11.26 -0.12
C ARG A 132 21.31 -9.99 -0.11
N VAL A 133 21.86 -8.88 -0.58
CA VAL A 133 21.13 -7.61 -0.72
C VAL A 133 19.86 -7.89 -1.55
N PRO A 134 18.65 -7.63 -1.00
CA PRO A 134 17.42 -7.79 -1.76
C PRO A 134 17.47 -6.87 -2.98
N GLU A 135 17.02 -7.36 -4.16
CA GLU A 135 16.88 -6.49 -5.33
C GLU A 135 15.99 -5.29 -4.95
N VAL A 136 16.48 -4.08 -5.22
CA VAL A 136 15.76 -2.84 -4.87
C VAL A 136 14.46 -2.78 -5.67
N ASP A 137 13.35 -2.53 -4.96
CA ASP A 137 12.06 -2.33 -5.59
C ASP A 137 12.08 -1.04 -6.43
N ILE A 138 11.46 -1.08 -7.60
CA ILE A 138 11.23 0.07 -8.46
C ILE A 138 9.73 0.31 -8.64
N LEU A 139 9.36 1.53 -9.04
CA LEU A 139 8.04 1.85 -9.55
C LEU A 139 8.12 1.95 -11.07
N SER A 140 7.26 1.20 -11.75
CA SER A 140 7.00 1.37 -13.19
C SER A 140 5.59 1.87 -13.44
N LEU A 141 5.48 2.76 -14.42
CA LEU A 141 4.22 3.34 -14.86
C LEU A 141 3.88 2.84 -16.26
N LEU A 142 2.66 2.31 -16.39
CA LEU A 142 2.14 1.80 -17.65
C LEU A 142 0.85 2.53 -18.01
N ASP A 143 0.88 3.28 -19.12
CA ASP A 143 -0.32 3.88 -19.70
C ASP A 143 -1.18 2.79 -20.36
N VAL A 144 -2.48 2.87 -20.12
CA VAL A 144 -3.50 1.92 -20.59
C VAL A 144 -4.38 2.64 -21.61
N PRO A 145 -4.41 2.17 -22.87
CA PRO A 145 -5.25 2.80 -23.89
C PRO A 145 -6.73 2.82 -23.47
N PRO A 146 -7.50 3.83 -23.91
CA PRO A 146 -8.93 3.94 -23.60
C PRO A 146 -9.69 2.64 -23.90
N GLY A 147 -10.53 2.21 -22.96
CA GLY A 147 -11.33 0.98 -23.08
C GLY A 147 -10.57 -0.34 -22.84
N LYS A 148 -9.23 -0.32 -22.67
CA LYS A 148 -8.44 -1.55 -22.44
C LYS A 148 -8.26 -1.91 -20.97
N MET A 149 -8.58 -1.02 -20.03
CA MET A 149 -8.43 -1.27 -18.58
C MET A 149 -9.16 -2.54 -18.11
N GLY A 150 -10.34 -2.82 -18.65
CA GLY A 150 -11.08 -4.05 -18.34
C GLY A 150 -10.30 -5.35 -18.66
N ARG A 151 -9.41 -5.34 -19.67
CA ARG A 151 -8.55 -6.50 -20.01
C ARG A 151 -7.39 -6.66 -19.03
N VAL A 152 -6.84 -5.54 -18.58
CA VAL A 152 -5.79 -5.51 -17.55
C VAL A 152 -6.34 -6.08 -16.22
N ILE A 153 -7.49 -5.58 -15.78
CA ILE A 153 -8.15 -6.00 -14.53
C ILE A 153 -8.66 -7.44 -14.64
N GLY A 154 -9.32 -7.76 -15.74
CA GLY A 154 -10.03 -9.03 -15.94
C GLY A 154 -11.33 -9.12 -15.15
N ARG A 155 -12.09 -10.19 -15.41
CA ARG A 155 -13.38 -10.42 -14.75
C ARG A 155 -13.17 -10.57 -13.24
N LYS A 156 -13.79 -9.70 -12.44
CA LYS A 156 -13.62 -9.64 -10.97
C LYS A 156 -12.15 -9.51 -10.52
N GLY A 157 -11.27 -8.92 -11.32
CA GLY A 157 -9.85 -8.74 -10.95
C GLY A 157 -8.97 -9.98 -11.13
N SER A 158 -9.47 -11.07 -11.74
CA SER A 158 -8.70 -12.32 -11.87
C SER A 158 -7.40 -12.16 -12.66
N SER A 159 -7.41 -11.34 -13.70
CA SER A 159 -6.29 -11.11 -14.60
C SER A 159 -5.16 -10.38 -13.87
N ILE A 160 -5.48 -9.29 -13.18
CA ILE A 160 -4.49 -8.51 -12.43
C ILE A 160 -3.94 -9.29 -11.24
N MET A 161 -4.78 -10.04 -10.53
CA MET A 161 -4.34 -10.90 -9.41
C MET A 161 -3.35 -11.98 -9.88
N ALA A 162 -3.63 -12.64 -11.00
CA ALA A 162 -2.71 -13.64 -11.56
C ALA A 162 -1.34 -13.03 -11.92
N VAL A 163 -1.28 -11.77 -12.35
CA VAL A 163 0.01 -11.10 -12.64
C VAL A 163 0.75 -10.76 -11.35
N LYS A 164 0.05 -10.19 -10.36
CA LYS A 164 0.65 -9.92 -9.03
C LYS A 164 1.29 -11.18 -8.46
N GLU A 165 0.58 -12.30 -8.49
CA GLU A 165 1.05 -13.58 -7.94
C GLU A 165 2.20 -14.19 -8.76
N SER A 166 2.05 -14.27 -10.09
CA SER A 166 3.05 -14.91 -10.96
C SER A 166 4.34 -14.11 -11.15
N CYS A 167 4.30 -12.81 -10.89
CA CYS A 167 5.46 -11.93 -10.96
C CYS A 167 5.91 -11.44 -9.58
N ASN A 168 5.26 -11.80 -8.47
CA ASN A 168 5.61 -11.28 -7.14
C ASN A 168 5.76 -9.74 -7.10
N VAL A 169 4.77 -9.05 -7.66
CA VAL A 169 4.72 -7.58 -7.70
C VAL A 169 3.44 -7.07 -7.08
N GLU A 170 3.49 -5.84 -6.56
CA GLU A 170 2.28 -5.09 -6.24
C GLU A 170 1.85 -4.27 -7.45
N ILE A 171 0.54 -4.28 -7.72
CA ILE A 171 -0.04 -3.54 -8.84
C ILE A 171 -1.19 -2.69 -8.31
N HIS A 172 -1.15 -1.40 -8.64
CA HIS A 172 -2.24 -0.46 -8.39
C HIS A 172 -2.81 0.04 -9.70
N ILE A 173 -4.12 0.16 -9.76
CA ILE A 173 -4.84 0.74 -10.90
C ILE A 173 -5.13 2.20 -10.54
N GLY A 174 -4.98 3.07 -11.51
CA GLY A 174 -5.40 4.47 -11.41
C GLY A 174 -6.90 4.64 -11.20
N GLY A 175 -7.34 5.89 -11.03
CA GLY A 175 -8.67 6.28 -10.59
C GLY A 175 -8.58 6.93 -9.22
N ALA A 176 -8.90 6.19 -8.15
CA ALA A 176 -8.76 6.71 -6.78
C ALA A 176 -7.31 7.01 -6.36
N LYS A 177 -6.32 6.47 -7.10
CA LYS A 177 -4.88 6.60 -6.81
C LYS A 177 -4.08 7.35 -7.88
N GLY A 178 -4.72 8.00 -8.85
CA GLY A 178 -4.05 8.66 -9.97
C GLY A 178 -4.90 8.68 -11.25
N PRO A 179 -4.34 9.02 -12.42
CA PRO A 179 -5.10 9.03 -13.69
C PRO A 179 -5.74 7.66 -13.98
N PRO A 180 -7.02 7.58 -14.38
CA PRO A 180 -7.77 6.33 -14.51
C PRO A 180 -7.25 5.37 -15.59
N ASP A 181 -6.38 5.87 -16.46
CA ASP A 181 -5.74 5.22 -17.59
C ASP A 181 -4.31 4.76 -17.28
N ARG A 182 -3.95 4.63 -16.00
CA ARG A 182 -2.60 4.22 -15.59
C ARG A 182 -2.60 2.99 -14.68
N VAL A 183 -1.52 2.22 -14.78
CA VAL A 183 -1.20 1.09 -13.92
C VAL A 183 0.19 1.30 -13.33
N PHE A 184 0.29 1.15 -12.02
CA PHE A 184 1.51 1.29 -11.23
C PHE A 184 1.97 -0.08 -10.79
N ILE A 185 3.24 -0.41 -11.03
CA ILE A 185 3.82 -1.70 -10.71
C ILE A 185 5.00 -1.47 -9.78
N ILE A 186 4.95 -2.04 -8.58
CA ILE A 186 6.00 -1.93 -7.56
C ILE A 186 6.58 -3.30 -7.26
N GLY A 187 7.89 -3.46 -7.41
CA GLY A 187 8.60 -4.70 -7.09
C GLY A 187 10.03 -4.72 -7.62
N PRO A 188 10.72 -5.86 -7.52
CA PRO A 188 12.07 -6.03 -8.04
C PRO A 188 12.11 -5.80 -9.56
N VAL A 189 13.22 -5.24 -10.06
CA VAL A 189 13.35 -4.80 -11.46
C VAL A 189 12.96 -5.90 -12.46
N LYS A 190 13.46 -7.12 -12.29
CA LYS A 190 13.19 -8.24 -13.23
C LYS A 190 11.70 -8.60 -13.26
N GLU A 191 11.09 -8.65 -12.09
CA GLU A 191 9.69 -9.01 -11.92
C GLU A 191 8.75 -7.92 -12.43
N VAL A 192 9.11 -6.65 -12.22
CA VAL A 192 8.37 -5.50 -12.78
C VAL A 192 8.39 -5.53 -14.30
N ARG A 193 9.54 -5.78 -14.93
CA ARG A 193 9.63 -5.89 -16.39
C ARG A 193 8.83 -7.06 -16.95
N LYS A 194 8.82 -8.19 -16.25
CA LYS A 194 7.97 -9.35 -16.59
C LYS A 194 6.48 -8.98 -16.52
N ALA A 195 6.05 -8.32 -15.45
CA ALA A 195 4.67 -7.87 -15.28
C ALA A 195 4.26 -6.86 -16.37
N GLU A 196 5.12 -5.89 -16.68
CA GLU A 196 4.91 -4.93 -17.79
C GLU A 196 4.65 -5.65 -19.12
N ALA A 197 5.49 -6.62 -19.47
CA ALA A 197 5.38 -7.36 -20.73
C ALA A 197 4.04 -8.12 -20.82
N ILE A 198 3.63 -8.78 -19.73
CA ILE A 198 2.35 -9.51 -19.66
C ILE A 198 1.18 -8.54 -19.81
N LEU A 199 1.21 -7.42 -19.09
CA LEU A 199 0.14 -6.42 -19.14
C LEU A 199 0.03 -5.77 -20.51
N ARG A 200 1.16 -5.40 -21.13
CA ARG A 200 1.21 -4.90 -22.52
C ARG A 200 0.61 -5.90 -23.50
N GLY A 201 0.99 -7.18 -23.38
CA GLY A 201 0.43 -8.25 -24.21
C GLY A 201 -1.10 -8.35 -24.13
N ARG A 202 -1.69 -8.13 -22.95
CA ARG A 202 -3.15 -8.15 -22.75
C ARG A 202 -3.88 -6.95 -23.35
N MET A 203 -3.18 -5.85 -23.59
CA MET A 203 -3.74 -4.64 -24.19
C MET A 203 -3.72 -4.67 -25.73
N LEU A 204 -2.86 -5.50 -26.32
CA LEU A 204 -2.80 -5.72 -27.77
C LEU A 204 -4.10 -6.37 -28.28
N GLU A 205 -4.49 -5.97 -29.50
CA GLU A 205 -5.64 -6.54 -30.19
C GLU A 205 -5.27 -7.85 -30.87
N PHE A 206 -6.12 -8.85 -30.68
CA PHE A 206 -6.41 -9.86 -31.69
C PHE A 206 -7.92 -9.81 -31.93
#